data_AF-A0A6G0IMP0-F1
#
_entry.id   AF-A0A6G0IMP0-F1
#
_cell.length_a   1.000
_cell.length_b   1.000
_cell.length_c   1.000
_cell.angle_alpha   90.00
_cell.angle_beta   90.00
_cell.angle_gamma   90.00
#
_symmetry.space_group_name_H-M   'P 1'
#
loop_
_entity.id
_entity.type
_entity.pdbx_description
1 polymer ?
#
loop_
_entity_poly.entity_id
_entity_poly.type
_entity_poly.pdbx_seq_one_letter_code
_entity_poly.pdbx_strand_id
1 'polypeptide(L)'
;MWALFDFACQGTLLGTAKTFKAEYENPITRAREKDATPGEKALGSRMSENLMAIIKPFLRRTNQKCRKQNERCASRKEEDISEKDSGAVMPTLMRKNDLIIWTYLSSVQEDIYRQFISLDHIKELLMTSRSPLAELNILKKLCDHPRLLSAAAIAKLGLEESTAESQNDDAEMDAAHSIANISDDTLIAESGKLVFLFTLLERLRQEGHRTLVFAHYRKVLDIIERILGNRGFKVLRLDGTITQIAERERRITLFQNDDRYSRLPPDHPGRRSWHHLDCCKPSRDL
;
A
#
# COMPACT_ATOMS: atom_id res chain seq x y z
N MET A 1 4.03 15.41 -16.91
CA MET A 1 3.29 14.86 -18.08
C MET A 1 3.95 15.25 -19.39
N TRP A 2 4.39 16.50 -19.57
CA TRP A 2 5.11 16.96 -20.77
C TRP A 2 6.22 16.00 -21.24
N ALA A 3 7.17 15.64 -20.37
CA ALA A 3 8.30 14.77 -20.73
C ALA A 3 7.88 13.40 -21.30
N LEU A 4 6.75 12.84 -20.87
CA LEU A 4 6.26 11.55 -21.40
C LEU A 4 5.74 11.68 -22.83
N PHE A 5 5.02 12.77 -23.14
CA PHE A 5 4.52 13.04 -24.48
C PHE A 5 5.59 13.59 -25.41
N ASP A 6 6.55 14.34 -24.88
CA ASP A 6 7.75 14.74 -25.62
C ASP A 6 8.52 13.51 -26.09
N PHE A 7 8.75 12.54 -25.19
CA PHE A 7 9.36 11.26 -25.55
C PHE A 7 8.49 10.43 -26.51
N ALA A 8 7.22 10.20 -26.17
CA ALA A 8 6.34 9.31 -26.94
C ALA A 8 5.93 9.86 -28.31
N CYS A 9 5.87 11.19 -28.46
CA CYS A 9 5.47 11.87 -29.69
C CYS A 9 6.64 12.64 -30.34
N GLN A 10 7.89 12.31 -29.98
CA GLN A 10 9.12 12.86 -30.57
C GLN A 10 9.15 14.41 -30.59
N GLY A 11 8.65 15.03 -29.52
CA GLY A 11 8.63 16.48 -29.32
C GLY A 11 7.65 17.27 -30.20
N THR A 12 6.82 16.60 -31.00
CA THR A 12 5.92 17.28 -31.95
C THR A 12 4.61 17.76 -31.33
N LEU A 13 4.19 17.18 -30.20
CA LEU A 13 2.82 17.35 -29.70
C LEU A 13 2.60 18.57 -28.80
N LEU A 14 3.53 18.85 -27.89
CA LEU A 14 3.35 19.87 -26.83
C LEU A 14 4.37 21.01 -26.91
N GLY A 15 5.18 21.04 -27.97
CA GLY A 15 6.29 21.97 -28.13
C GLY A 15 7.35 21.84 -27.03
N THR A 16 8.14 22.89 -26.86
CA THR A 16 9.24 22.90 -25.89
C THR A 16 8.77 22.91 -24.44
N ALA A 17 9.64 22.49 -23.50
CA ALA A 17 9.32 22.53 -22.08
C ALA A 17 8.96 23.94 -21.58
N LYS A 18 9.61 24.97 -22.14
CA LYS A 18 9.36 26.38 -21.75
C LYS A 18 7.97 26.84 -22.19
N THR A 19 7.60 26.56 -23.43
CA THR A 19 6.27 26.92 -23.97
C THR A 19 5.17 26.16 -23.24
N PHE A 20 5.35 24.86 -23.01
CA PHE A 20 4.39 24.06 -22.24
C PHE A 20 4.19 24.60 -20.82
N LYS A 21 5.27 25.01 -20.15
CA LYS A 21 5.19 25.59 -18.81
C LYS A 21 4.39 26.88 -18.78
N ALA A 22 4.65 27.77 -19.74
CA ALA A 22 3.96 29.06 -19.83
C ALA A 22 2.48 28.90 -20.19
N GLU A 23 2.15 28.04 -21.16
CA GLU A 23 0.80 27.90 -21.70
C GLU A 23 -0.11 27.01 -20.83
N TYR A 24 0.43 25.95 -20.23
CA TYR A 24 -0.37 24.94 -19.52
C TYR A 24 0.01 24.82 -18.04
N GLU A 25 1.28 24.52 -17.71
CA GLU A 25 1.67 24.17 -16.33
C GLU A 25 1.41 25.31 -15.33
N ASN A 26 1.88 26.52 -15.63
CA ASN A 26 1.78 27.66 -14.73
C ASN A 26 0.32 28.10 -14.53
N PRO A 27 -0.52 28.29 -15.57
CA PRO A 27 -1.92 28.66 -15.39
C PRO A 27 -2.73 27.60 -14.64
N ILE A 28 -2.50 26.30 -14.92
CA ILE A 28 -3.20 25.20 -14.25
C ILE A 28 -2.79 25.10 -12.78
N THR A 29 -1.51 25.30 -12.48
CA THR A 29 -1.00 25.28 -11.10
C THR A 29 -1.55 26.47 -10.32
N ARG A 30 -1.48 27.69 -10.91
CA ARG A 30 -2.02 28.89 -10.28
C ARG A 30 -3.50 28.77 -9.97
N ALA A 31 -4.29 28.18 -10.86
CA ALA A 31 -5.72 27.94 -10.66
C ALA A 31 -6.06 27.02 -9.46
N ARG A 32 -5.11 26.21 -8.98
CA ARG A 32 -5.29 25.28 -7.86
C ARG A 32 -4.90 25.87 -6.51
N GLU A 33 -4.25 27.02 -6.49
CA GLU A 33 -3.88 27.70 -5.25
C GLU A 33 -5.13 28.19 -4.51
N LYS A 34 -5.06 28.17 -3.17
CA LYS A 34 -6.23 28.50 -2.31
C LYS A 34 -6.71 29.94 -2.52
N ASP A 35 -5.80 30.85 -2.80
CA ASP A 35 -6.02 32.28 -3.02
C ASP A 35 -6.34 32.64 -4.48
N ALA A 36 -6.46 31.66 -5.38
CA ALA A 36 -6.69 31.92 -6.80
C ALA A 36 -8.03 32.62 -7.07
N THR A 37 -7.97 33.67 -7.88
CA THR A 37 -9.12 34.47 -8.31
C THR A 37 -10.08 33.64 -9.19
N PRO A 38 -11.36 34.03 -9.31
CA PRO A 38 -12.29 33.35 -10.21
C PRO A 38 -11.81 33.33 -11.68
N GLY A 39 -11.13 34.38 -12.13
CA GLY A 39 -10.56 34.47 -13.48
C GLY A 39 -9.43 33.47 -13.70
N GLU A 40 -8.50 33.34 -12.74
CA GLU A 40 -7.41 32.36 -12.79
C GLU A 40 -7.94 30.93 -12.77
N LYS A 41 -8.97 30.64 -11.97
CA LYS A 41 -9.63 29.32 -11.93
C LYS A 41 -10.26 28.97 -13.28
N ALA A 42 -10.98 29.91 -13.90
CA ALA A 42 -11.60 29.71 -15.20
C ALA A 42 -10.54 29.50 -16.30
N LEU A 43 -9.46 30.30 -16.29
CA LEU A 43 -8.34 30.15 -17.22
C LEU A 43 -7.68 28.78 -17.08
N GLY A 44 -7.37 28.35 -15.86
CA GLY A 44 -6.76 27.04 -15.60
C GLY A 44 -7.65 25.88 -16.04
N SER A 45 -8.98 25.96 -15.86
CA SER A 45 -9.91 24.95 -16.37
C SER A 45 -9.85 24.85 -17.89
N ARG A 46 -9.92 26.00 -18.60
CA ARG A 46 -9.83 26.05 -20.07
C ARG A 46 -8.50 25.46 -20.58
N MET A 47 -7.38 25.83 -19.96
CA MET A 47 -6.07 25.30 -20.34
C MET A 47 -5.98 23.78 -20.08
N SER A 48 -6.55 23.30 -18.98
CA SER A 48 -6.61 21.85 -18.68
C SER A 48 -7.48 21.08 -19.67
N GLU A 49 -8.63 21.64 -20.07
CA GLU A 49 -9.53 21.02 -21.05
C GLU A 49 -8.88 20.95 -22.44
N ASN A 50 -8.24 22.04 -22.87
CA ASN A 50 -7.49 22.09 -24.13
C ASN A 50 -6.36 21.04 -24.12
N LEU A 51 -5.52 21.03 -23.07
CA LEU A 51 -4.45 20.05 -22.95
C LEU A 51 -4.99 18.62 -23.00
N MET A 52 -6.11 18.35 -22.31
CA MET A 52 -6.74 17.04 -22.31
C MET A 52 -7.23 16.65 -23.72
N ALA A 53 -7.79 17.60 -24.48
CA ALA A 53 -8.23 17.35 -25.85
C ALA A 53 -7.07 16.95 -26.77
N ILE A 54 -5.91 17.59 -26.61
CA ILE A 54 -4.69 17.28 -27.39
C ILE A 54 -4.16 15.88 -27.06
N ILE A 55 -4.09 15.51 -25.77
CA ILE A 55 -3.49 14.23 -25.35
C ILE A 55 -4.43 13.03 -25.42
N LYS A 56 -5.75 13.26 -25.42
CA LYS A 56 -6.78 12.20 -25.37
C LYS A 56 -6.63 11.13 -26.46
N PRO A 57 -6.33 11.45 -27.74
CA PRO A 57 -6.16 10.44 -28.78
C PRO A 57 -4.99 9.48 -28.51
N PHE A 58 -3.98 9.94 -27.78
CA PHE A 58 -2.76 9.17 -27.46
C PHE A 58 -2.89 8.37 -26.16
N LEU A 59 -3.97 8.58 -25.39
CA LEU A 59 -4.21 7.91 -24.11
C LEU A 59 -5.32 6.86 -24.23
N ARG A 60 -4.94 5.59 -24.24
CA ARG A 60 -5.89 4.49 -24.07
C ARG A 60 -6.01 4.10 -22.60
N ARG A 61 -7.17 4.32 -22.00
CA ARG A 61 -7.48 3.88 -20.63
C ARG A 61 -8.66 2.90 -20.64
N THR A 62 -8.36 1.61 -20.46
CA THR A 62 -9.39 0.57 -20.30
C THR A 62 -9.63 0.32 -18.81
N ASN A 63 -10.67 0.91 -18.24
CA ASN A 63 -11.15 0.53 -16.91
C ASN A 63 -12.33 -0.46 -17.06
N GLN A 64 -12.58 -1.30 -16.05
CA GLN A 64 -13.75 -2.20 -16.01
C GLN A 64 -15.09 -1.47 -16.26
N LYS A 65 -15.17 -0.16 -15.94
CA LYS A 65 -16.33 0.70 -16.19
C LYS A 65 -16.59 1.02 -17.67
N CYS A 66 -15.55 1.05 -18.53
CA CYS A 66 -15.69 1.37 -19.95
C CYS A 66 -16.48 0.29 -20.72
N ARG A 67 -16.56 -0.94 -20.19
CA ARG A 67 -17.26 -2.06 -20.85
C ARG A 67 -18.78 -1.91 -20.84
N LYS A 68 -19.37 -1.41 -19.74
CA LYS A 68 -20.82 -1.16 -19.64
C LYS A 68 -21.33 -0.12 -20.64
N GLN A 69 -20.46 0.81 -21.04
CA GLN A 69 -20.78 1.85 -22.02
C GLN A 69 -20.63 1.34 -23.45
N ASN A 70 -19.64 0.46 -23.69
CA ASN A 70 -19.45 -0.18 -25.00
C ASN A 70 -20.54 -1.21 -25.29
N GLU A 71 -20.99 -2.00 -24.31
CA GLU A 71 -22.11 -2.95 -24.44
C GLU A 71 -23.44 -2.23 -24.75
N ARG A 72 -23.69 -1.05 -24.16
CA ARG A 72 -24.89 -0.22 -24.47
C ARG A 72 -24.86 0.45 -25.85
N CYS A 73 -23.68 0.69 -26.41
CA CYS A 73 -23.53 1.24 -27.76
C CYS A 73 -23.51 0.13 -28.83
N ALA A 74 -22.98 -1.06 -28.51
CA ALA A 74 -22.99 -2.21 -29.40
C ALA A 74 -24.42 -2.73 -29.65
N SER A 75 -25.30 -2.66 -28.63
CA SER A 75 -26.72 -3.05 -28.77
C SER A 75 -27.58 -2.11 -29.64
N ARG A 76 -26.97 -1.13 -30.34
CA ARG A 76 -27.66 -0.25 -31.31
C ARG A 76 -27.13 -0.39 -32.75
N LYS A 77 -26.15 -1.26 -33.00
CA LYS A 77 -25.61 -1.50 -34.34
C LYS A 77 -25.42 -3.00 -34.56
N GLU A 78 -26.53 -3.72 -34.62
CA GLU A 78 -26.58 -5.04 -35.26
C GLU A 78 -27.39 -4.91 -36.55
N GLU A 79 -26.80 -4.26 -37.56
CA GLU A 79 -26.98 -4.64 -38.97
C GLU A 79 -25.62 -4.44 -39.66
N ASP A 80 -25.10 -5.54 -40.20
CA ASP A 80 -23.96 -5.67 -41.13
C ASP A 80 -22.54 -5.29 -40.67
N ILE A 81 -21.76 -6.31 -40.31
CA ILE A 81 -20.63 -6.87 -41.10
C ILE A 81 -19.85 -7.85 -40.20
N SER A 82 -19.65 -9.06 -40.72
CA SER A 82 -18.83 -10.11 -40.13
C SER A 82 -17.35 -9.77 -40.22
N GLU A 83 -16.76 -9.24 -39.16
CA GLU A 83 -15.32 -9.31 -38.92
C GLU A 83 -15.08 -9.91 -37.54
N LYS A 84 -14.42 -11.08 -37.52
CA LYS A 84 -13.95 -11.74 -36.30
C LYS A 84 -12.86 -10.86 -35.67
N ASP A 85 -13.26 -9.92 -34.82
CA ASP A 85 -12.33 -9.20 -33.96
C ASP A 85 -11.83 -10.17 -32.88
N SER A 86 -10.60 -10.68 -33.06
CA SER A 86 -9.86 -11.47 -32.08
C SER A 86 -9.36 -10.58 -30.93
N GLY A 87 -10.29 -9.82 -30.34
CA GLY A 87 -10.03 -9.02 -29.16
C GLY A 87 -9.93 -9.91 -27.93
N ALA A 88 -8.83 -9.79 -27.19
CA ALA A 88 -8.64 -10.47 -25.90
C ALA A 88 -9.80 -10.18 -24.95
N VAL A 89 -10.66 -11.18 -24.73
CA VAL A 89 -11.79 -11.07 -23.79
C VAL A 89 -11.22 -11.06 -22.38
N MET A 90 -11.26 -9.89 -21.74
CA MET A 90 -10.88 -9.75 -20.33
C MET A 90 -11.77 -10.64 -19.44
N PRO A 91 -11.18 -11.47 -18.55
CA PRO A 91 -11.92 -12.34 -17.63
C PRO A 91 -12.90 -11.55 -16.76
N THR A 92 -14.04 -12.15 -16.43
CA THR A 92 -15.03 -11.56 -15.53
C THR A 92 -14.49 -11.55 -14.10
N LEU A 93 -13.89 -10.43 -13.69
CA LEU A 93 -13.41 -10.24 -12.32
C LEU A 93 -14.58 -9.96 -11.37
N MET A 94 -14.59 -10.64 -10.23
CA MET A 94 -15.54 -10.36 -9.15
C MET A 94 -15.37 -8.94 -8.61
N ARG A 95 -16.41 -8.40 -7.96
CA ARG A 95 -16.36 -7.07 -7.35
C ARG A 95 -15.25 -7.00 -6.30
N LYS A 96 -14.30 -6.09 -6.51
CA LYS A 96 -13.30 -5.74 -5.50
C LYS A 96 -13.92 -4.82 -4.46
N ASN A 97 -13.83 -5.19 -3.19
CA ASN A 97 -14.22 -4.35 -2.06
C ASN A 97 -12.95 -3.78 -1.42
N ASP A 98 -12.84 -2.45 -1.37
CA ASP A 98 -11.71 -1.75 -0.76
C ASP A 98 -12.18 -1.14 0.57
N LEU A 99 -11.53 -1.53 1.67
CA LEU A 99 -11.85 -1.09 3.03
C LEU A 99 -10.64 -0.39 3.64
N ILE A 100 -10.86 0.76 4.28
CA ILE A 100 -9.85 1.48 5.06
C ILE A 100 -10.12 1.21 6.53
N ILE A 101 -9.12 0.68 7.23
CA ILE A 101 -9.24 0.26 8.63
C ILE A 101 -8.39 1.22 9.46
N TRP A 102 -9.06 1.93 10.37
CA TRP A 102 -8.41 2.79 11.35
C TRP A 102 -7.98 1.94 12.54
N THR A 103 -6.69 1.94 12.83
CA THR A 103 -6.11 1.23 13.97
C THR A 103 -5.49 2.24 14.91
N TYR A 104 -5.58 1.96 16.21
CA TYR A 104 -4.90 2.75 17.23
C TYR A 104 -3.46 2.30 17.38
N LEU A 105 -2.59 3.21 17.85
CA LEU A 105 -1.23 2.89 18.26
C LEU A 105 -1.27 2.00 19.52
N SER A 106 -0.29 1.12 19.67
CA SER A 106 -0.05 0.43 20.95
C SER A 106 0.44 1.44 22.00
N SER A 107 0.37 1.06 23.28
CA SER A 107 0.92 1.89 24.38
C SER A 107 2.40 2.21 24.14
N VAL A 108 3.19 1.21 23.74
CA VAL A 108 4.62 1.38 23.42
C VAL A 108 4.84 2.36 22.26
N GLN A 109 4.02 2.27 21.21
CA GLN A 109 4.10 3.22 20.08
C GLN A 109 3.73 4.64 20.51
N GLU A 110 2.70 4.79 21.33
CA GLU A 110 2.25 6.08 21.83
C GLU A 110 3.29 6.74 22.74
N ASP A 111 3.91 5.97 23.64
CA ASP A 111 4.95 6.47 24.53
C ASP A 111 6.17 6.98 23.74
N ILE A 112 6.66 6.19 22.78
CA ILE A 112 7.77 6.58 21.91
C ILE A 112 7.39 7.82 21.08
N TYR A 113 6.15 7.87 20.57
CA TYR A 113 5.65 9.01 19.82
C TYR A 113 5.64 10.29 20.65
N ARG A 114 5.11 10.22 21.89
CA ARG A 114 5.04 11.35 22.82
C ARG A 114 6.43 11.85 23.23
N GLN A 115 7.37 10.94 23.46
CA GLN A 115 8.77 11.28 23.71
C GLN A 115 9.38 11.97 22.49
N PHE A 116 9.18 11.42 21.28
CA PHE A 116 9.72 11.97 20.04
C PHE A 116 9.30 13.42 19.79
N ILE A 117 8.00 13.71 19.87
CA ILE A 117 7.50 15.08 19.63
C ILE A 117 7.91 16.08 20.73
N SER A 118 8.32 15.57 21.90
CA SER A 118 8.74 16.41 23.03
C SER A 118 10.19 16.87 22.92
N LEU A 119 10.99 16.29 22.02
CA LEU A 119 12.39 16.64 21.80
C LEU A 119 12.54 18.08 21.29
N ASP A 120 13.51 18.82 21.82
CA ASP A 120 13.67 20.24 21.51
C ASP A 120 14.02 20.48 20.04
N HIS A 121 14.85 19.63 19.45
CA HIS A 121 15.17 19.71 18.02
C HIS A 121 13.96 19.47 17.12
N ILE A 122 12.98 18.66 17.56
CA ILE A 122 11.72 18.44 16.83
C ILE A 122 10.83 19.67 16.95
N LYS A 123 10.70 20.26 18.15
CA LYS A 123 9.96 21.51 18.34
C LYS A 123 10.54 22.65 17.51
N GLU A 124 11.87 22.80 17.49
CA GLU A 124 12.56 23.80 16.66
C GLU A 124 12.29 23.56 15.16
N LEU A 125 12.35 22.30 14.72
CA LEU A 125 12.09 21.91 13.33
C LEU A 125 10.65 22.22 12.90
N LEU A 126 9.66 22.06 13.79
CA LEU A 126 8.28 22.46 13.54
C LEU A 126 8.11 23.98 13.38
N MET A 127 9.00 24.78 13.97
CA MET A 127 8.99 26.24 13.88
C MET A 127 9.85 26.78 12.74
N THR A 128 10.65 25.93 12.10
CA THR A 128 11.61 26.31 11.05
C THR A 128 11.16 25.81 9.68
N SER A 129 11.68 26.40 8.59
CA SER A 129 11.47 25.91 7.22
C SER A 129 12.40 24.76 6.81
N ARG A 130 13.03 24.08 7.78
CA ARG A 130 13.87 22.90 7.51
C ARG A 130 12.99 21.72 7.13
N SER A 131 13.51 20.84 6.27
CA SER A 131 12.74 19.70 5.77
C SER A 131 12.51 18.66 6.88
N PRO A 132 11.25 18.30 7.20
CA PRO A 132 10.92 17.31 8.24
C PRO A 132 10.96 15.86 7.74
N LEU A 133 11.50 15.62 6.53
CA LEU A 133 11.36 14.33 5.85
C LEU A 133 12.04 13.18 6.60
N ALA A 134 13.16 13.43 7.28
CA ALA A 134 13.86 12.40 8.04
C ALA A 134 13.04 11.95 9.26
N GLU A 135 12.46 12.92 9.98
CA GLU A 135 11.63 12.74 11.16
C GLU A 135 10.31 12.04 10.80
N LEU A 136 9.70 12.42 9.68
CA LEU A 136 8.51 11.75 9.14
C LEU A 136 8.78 10.28 8.79
N ASN A 137 9.98 9.97 8.28
CA ASN A 137 10.36 8.58 8.01
C ASN A 137 10.52 7.75 9.29
N ILE A 138 11.00 8.35 10.39
CA ILE A 138 11.06 7.72 11.72
C ILE A 138 9.64 7.40 12.20
N LEU A 139 8.75 8.39 12.16
CA LEU A 139 7.35 8.22 12.58
C LEU A 139 6.62 7.18 11.72
N LYS A 140 6.87 7.15 10.41
CA LYS A 140 6.32 6.13 9.51
C LYS A 140 6.76 4.73 9.91
N LYS A 141 8.04 4.53 10.25
CA LYS A 141 8.56 3.25 10.76
C LYS A 141 7.92 2.88 12.11
N LEU A 142 7.81 3.83 13.03
CA LEU A 142 7.21 3.62 14.34
C LEU A 142 5.76 3.10 14.22
N CYS A 143 4.96 3.70 13.33
CA CYS A 143 3.59 3.28 13.07
C CYS A 143 3.47 1.84 12.53
N ASP A 144 4.51 1.31 11.88
CA ASP A 144 4.54 -0.09 11.44
C ASP A 144 4.99 -1.01 12.59
N HIS A 145 6.13 -0.71 13.22
CA HIS A 145 6.59 -1.43 14.41
C HIS A 145 7.73 -0.67 15.13
N PRO A 146 7.74 -0.57 16.48
CA PRO A 146 8.83 0.08 17.23
C PRO A 146 10.23 -0.46 16.93
N ARG A 147 10.33 -1.78 16.73
CA ARG A 147 11.61 -2.45 16.40
C ARG A 147 12.20 -2.09 15.02
N LEU A 148 11.50 -1.33 14.18
CA LEU A 148 12.05 -0.78 12.93
C LEU A 148 12.93 0.45 13.13
N LEU A 149 12.84 1.09 14.28
CA LEU A 149 13.72 2.21 14.61
C LEU A 149 15.16 1.71 14.67
N SER A 150 16.12 2.52 14.21
CA SER A 150 17.53 2.22 14.35
C SER A 150 18.07 2.73 15.69
N ALA A 151 19.25 2.28 16.10
CA ALA A 151 19.97 2.76 17.28
C ALA A 151 20.27 4.24 17.11
N ALA A 152 20.55 4.71 15.89
CA ALA A 152 20.65 6.14 15.60
C ALA A 152 19.32 6.90 15.82
N ALA A 153 18.17 6.29 15.47
CA ALA A 153 16.86 6.88 15.76
C ALA A 153 16.54 6.85 17.27
N ILE A 154 16.99 5.82 17.99
CA ILE A 154 16.90 5.69 19.45
C ILE A 154 17.84 6.70 20.16
N ALA A 155 19.04 6.91 19.64
CA ALA A 155 19.99 7.90 20.14
C ALA A 155 19.42 9.32 19.98
N LYS A 156 18.75 9.60 18.86
CA LYS A 156 17.99 10.86 18.68
C LYS A 156 16.81 11.00 19.67
N LEU A 157 16.24 9.88 20.14
CA LEU A 157 15.22 9.86 21.19
C LEU A 157 15.80 10.06 22.60
N GLY A 158 17.13 10.17 22.75
CA GLY A 158 17.79 10.36 24.06
C GLY A 158 17.78 9.10 24.93
N LEU A 159 17.62 7.92 24.33
CA LEU A 159 17.40 6.67 25.05
C LEU A 159 18.64 5.78 25.27
N GLU A 160 19.85 6.15 24.81
CA GLU A 160 21.12 5.53 25.23
C GLU A 160 22.34 6.34 24.74
N GLU A 161 23.44 6.33 25.52
CA GLU A 161 24.67 7.11 25.32
C GLU A 161 25.51 6.64 24.11
N SER A 162 25.96 7.62 23.32
CA SER A 162 27.15 7.65 22.45
C SER A 162 27.48 6.41 21.59
N THR A 163 27.37 6.55 20.26
CA THR A 163 28.50 6.31 19.33
C THR A 163 28.17 6.91 17.95
N ALA A 164 29.25 7.25 17.25
CA ALA A 164 29.36 8.33 16.29
C ALA A 164 28.61 8.14 14.95
N GLU A 165 28.45 9.28 14.30
CA GLU A 165 28.02 9.48 12.92
C GLU A 165 28.72 8.52 11.94
N SER A 166 27.93 7.78 11.16
CA SER A 166 28.36 7.27 9.85
C SER A 166 27.16 7.12 8.93
N GLN A 167 27.19 7.92 7.88
CA GLN A 167 26.38 7.76 6.68
C GLN A 167 27.03 6.61 5.90
N ASN A 168 26.47 5.40 5.96
CA ASN A 168 26.49 4.40 4.88
C ASN A 168 25.71 3.13 5.27
N ASP A 169 24.96 2.67 4.28
CA ASP A 169 24.18 1.44 4.10
C ASP A 169 24.42 0.20 5.00
N ASP A 170 23.29 -0.30 5.50
CA ASP A 170 22.83 -1.71 5.49
C ASP A 170 23.58 -2.85 6.23
N ALA A 171 24.68 -2.63 6.96
CA ALA A 171 25.42 -3.79 7.52
C ALA A 171 25.66 -3.87 9.04
N GLU A 172 25.54 -2.80 9.83
CA GLU A 172 25.93 -2.84 11.25
C GLU A 172 24.86 -2.30 12.19
N MET A 173 23.93 -3.17 12.65
CA MET A 173 23.08 -2.83 13.81
C MET A 173 22.19 -3.98 14.38
N ASP A 174 22.62 -5.24 14.26
CA ASP A 174 21.71 -6.39 14.41
C ASP A 174 21.46 -6.88 15.85
N ALA A 175 22.26 -6.46 16.84
CA ALA A 175 22.15 -7.02 18.19
C ALA A 175 20.95 -6.47 19.00
N ALA A 176 20.71 -5.15 18.99
CA ALA A 176 19.68 -4.50 19.82
C ALA A 176 18.25 -4.65 19.27
N HIS A 177 18.11 -5.08 18.01
CA HIS A 177 16.82 -5.29 17.36
C HIS A 177 16.55 -6.71 16.91
N SER A 178 17.36 -7.66 17.37
CA SER A 178 17.11 -9.06 17.12
C SER A 178 15.75 -9.44 17.69
N ILE A 179 14.84 -9.81 16.81
CA ILE A 179 13.54 -10.32 17.23
C ILE A 179 13.67 -11.70 17.88
N ALA A 180 14.80 -12.40 17.65
CA ALA A 180 15.02 -13.81 18.01
C ALA A 180 14.69 -14.16 19.46
N ASN A 181 15.02 -13.28 20.41
CA ASN A 181 14.87 -13.54 21.85
C ASN A 181 13.59 -12.94 22.48
N ILE A 182 12.74 -12.29 21.69
CA ILE A 182 11.50 -11.66 22.17
C ILE A 182 10.34 -12.64 21.99
N SER A 183 9.34 -12.64 22.87
CA SER A 183 8.15 -13.49 22.68
C SER A 183 7.28 -12.99 21.51
N ASP A 184 6.60 -13.90 20.81
CA ASP A 184 5.70 -13.52 19.72
C ASP A 184 4.56 -12.62 20.19
N ASP A 185 4.03 -12.86 21.38
CA ASP A 185 2.94 -12.04 21.94
C ASP A 185 3.41 -10.62 22.26
N THR A 186 4.65 -10.45 22.70
CA THR A 186 5.26 -9.13 22.88
C THR A 186 5.41 -8.41 21.53
N LEU A 187 5.92 -9.08 20.50
CA LEU A 187 6.06 -8.49 19.16
C LEU A 187 4.70 -8.03 18.59
N ILE A 188 3.64 -8.80 18.82
CA ILE A 188 2.29 -8.42 18.40
C ILE A 188 1.82 -7.20 19.19
N ALA A 189 1.93 -7.24 20.53
CA ALA A 189 1.44 -6.19 21.41
C ALA A 189 2.17 -4.84 21.20
N GLU A 190 3.42 -4.86 20.76
CA GLU A 190 4.20 -3.65 20.46
C GLU A 190 3.65 -2.85 19.27
N SER A 191 2.82 -3.42 18.39
CA SER A 191 2.27 -2.71 17.21
C SER A 191 0.77 -2.90 17.06
N GLY A 192 0.00 -1.81 17.13
CA GLY A 192 -1.46 -1.85 16.94
C GLY A 192 -1.88 -2.41 15.59
N LYS A 193 -1.06 -2.22 14.54
CA LYS A 193 -1.29 -2.83 13.22
C LYS A 193 -1.12 -4.34 13.27
N LEU A 194 -0.11 -4.86 13.98
CA LEU A 194 0.10 -6.30 14.10
C LEU A 194 -1.00 -6.95 14.95
N VAL A 195 -1.40 -6.34 16.07
CA VAL A 195 -2.56 -6.81 16.86
C VAL A 195 -3.78 -7.04 15.97
N PHE A 196 -4.13 -6.02 15.17
CA PHE A 196 -5.27 -6.12 14.27
C PHE A 196 -5.04 -7.17 13.15
N LEU A 197 -3.87 -7.16 12.53
CA LEU A 197 -3.52 -8.06 11.43
C LEU A 197 -3.63 -9.52 11.84
N PHE A 198 -3.04 -9.92 12.97
CA PHE A 198 -3.09 -11.32 13.40
C PHE A 198 -4.51 -11.76 13.77
N THR A 199 -5.28 -10.88 14.41
CA THR A 199 -6.71 -11.14 14.68
C THR A 199 -7.48 -11.37 13.37
N LEU A 200 -7.22 -10.57 12.33
CA LEU A 200 -7.85 -10.72 11.02
C LEU A 200 -7.40 -11.99 10.30
N LEU A 201 -6.10 -12.29 10.29
CA LEU A 201 -5.54 -13.48 9.64
C LEU A 201 -6.08 -14.77 10.24
N GLU A 202 -6.27 -14.83 11.56
CA GLU A 202 -6.86 -15.99 12.22
C GLU A 202 -8.32 -16.21 11.81
N ARG A 203 -9.13 -15.15 11.73
CA ARG A 203 -10.51 -15.24 11.25
C ARG A 203 -10.59 -15.67 9.78
N LEU A 204 -9.80 -15.03 8.92
CA LEU A 204 -9.75 -15.38 7.50
C LEU A 204 -9.29 -16.84 7.28
N ARG A 205 -8.36 -17.34 8.09
CA ARG A 205 -7.95 -18.74 8.06
C ARG A 205 -9.07 -19.69 8.48
N GLN A 206 -9.88 -19.33 9.48
CA GLN A 206 -11.04 -20.11 9.90
C GLN A 206 -12.13 -20.16 8.81
N GLU A 207 -12.32 -19.06 8.10
CA GLU A 207 -13.25 -18.95 6.95
C GLU A 207 -12.73 -19.64 5.67
N GLY A 208 -11.47 -20.09 5.68
CA GLY A 208 -10.87 -20.80 4.55
C GLY A 208 -10.36 -19.89 3.43
N HIS A 209 -10.06 -18.62 3.75
CA HIS A 209 -9.61 -17.62 2.79
C HIS A 209 -8.09 -17.60 2.64
N ARG A 210 -7.63 -17.49 1.38
CA ARG A 210 -6.24 -17.16 1.06
C ARG A 210 -6.01 -15.67 1.24
N THR A 211 -4.97 -15.32 1.99
CA THR A 211 -4.66 -13.93 2.32
C THR A 211 -3.31 -13.53 1.77
N LEU A 212 -3.23 -12.31 1.20
CA LEU A 212 -1.99 -11.67 0.79
C LEU A 212 -1.71 -10.50 1.73
N VAL A 213 -0.51 -10.47 2.31
CA VAL A 213 -0.07 -9.39 3.18
C VAL A 213 1.07 -8.64 2.49
N PHE A 214 0.94 -7.32 2.40
CA PHE A 214 1.95 -6.44 1.82
C PHE A 214 2.52 -5.55 2.92
N ALA A 215 3.84 -5.46 2.99
CA ALA A 215 4.54 -4.54 3.88
C ALA A 215 5.66 -3.82 3.12
N HIS A 216 5.96 -2.59 3.53
CA HIS A 216 7.01 -1.80 2.92
C HIS A 216 8.41 -2.21 3.39
N TYR A 217 8.54 -2.57 4.66
CA TYR A 217 9.83 -2.92 5.28
C TYR A 217 9.97 -4.44 5.41
N ARG A 218 11.11 -4.97 4.96
CA ARG A 218 11.44 -6.42 5.05
C ARG A 218 11.43 -6.94 6.48
N LYS A 219 11.90 -6.15 7.45
CA LYS A 219 11.88 -6.51 8.86
C LYS A 219 10.48 -6.72 9.43
N VAL A 220 9.45 -6.05 8.90
CA VAL A 220 8.05 -6.36 9.24
C VAL A 220 7.64 -7.71 8.66
N LEU A 221 8.08 -8.04 7.44
CA LEU A 221 7.85 -9.37 6.86
C LEU A 221 8.56 -10.45 7.68
N ASP A 222 9.78 -10.21 8.17
CA ASP A 222 10.51 -11.14 9.05
C ASP A 222 9.73 -11.41 10.35
N ILE A 223 9.19 -10.35 10.99
CA ILE A 223 8.33 -10.47 12.17
C ILE A 223 7.07 -11.29 11.86
N ILE A 224 6.37 -10.95 10.78
CA ILE A 224 5.13 -11.62 10.38
C ILE A 224 5.37 -13.09 10.06
N GLU A 225 6.40 -13.39 9.25
CA GLU A 225 6.75 -14.75 8.85
C GLU A 225 7.10 -15.63 10.05
N ARG A 226 7.85 -15.10 11.01
CA ARG A 226 8.19 -15.82 12.24
C ARG A 226 6.95 -16.16 13.07
N ILE A 227 6.13 -15.16 13.38
CA ILE A 227 4.94 -15.35 14.21
C ILE A 227 3.95 -16.29 13.52
N LEU A 228 3.73 -16.14 12.21
CA LEU A 228 2.86 -17.02 11.44
C LEU A 228 3.40 -18.45 11.42
N GLY A 229 4.71 -18.64 11.22
CA GLY A 229 5.36 -19.95 11.29
C GLY A 229 5.16 -20.63 12.63
N ASN A 230 5.37 -19.90 13.73
CA ASN A 230 5.17 -20.40 15.09
C ASN A 230 3.70 -20.73 15.39
N ARG A 231 2.74 -20.01 14.79
CA ARG A 231 1.29 -20.27 14.87
C ARG A 231 0.78 -21.30 13.85
N GLY A 232 1.70 -22.01 13.19
CA GLY A 232 1.39 -23.11 12.27
C GLY A 232 0.77 -22.68 10.94
N PHE A 233 0.91 -21.42 10.54
CA PHE A 233 0.50 -20.97 9.22
C PHE A 233 1.52 -21.43 8.18
N LYS A 234 1.01 -21.90 7.04
CA LYS A 234 1.85 -22.10 5.86
C LYS A 234 1.99 -20.77 5.14
N VAL A 235 3.22 -20.26 5.06
CA VAL A 235 3.51 -18.94 4.49
C VAL A 235 4.43 -19.08 3.28
N LEU A 236 4.24 -18.22 2.29
CA LEU A 236 5.20 -17.99 1.21
C LEU A 236 5.57 -16.52 1.19
N ARG A 237 6.86 -16.25 1.08
CA ARG A 237 7.41 -14.91 1.00
C ARG A 237 7.88 -14.58 -0.40
N LEU A 238 7.55 -13.38 -0.86
CA LEU A 238 8.05 -12.77 -2.08
C LEU A 238 8.60 -11.38 -1.75
N ASP A 239 9.92 -11.22 -1.82
CA ASP A 239 10.59 -9.93 -1.65
C ASP A 239 11.73 -9.77 -2.67
N GLY A 240 12.46 -8.65 -2.59
CA GLY A 240 13.54 -8.31 -3.51
C GLY A 240 14.78 -9.21 -3.43
N THR A 241 14.87 -10.15 -2.48
CA THR A 241 15.99 -11.12 -2.45
C THR A 241 15.86 -12.20 -3.52
N ILE A 242 14.64 -12.42 -4.01
CA ILE A 242 14.36 -13.41 -5.05
C ILE A 242 14.69 -12.77 -6.39
N THR A 243 15.95 -12.88 -6.79
CA THR A 243 16.47 -12.34 -8.06
C THR A 243 16.05 -13.18 -9.26
N GLN A 244 15.79 -14.47 -9.06
CA GLN A 244 15.44 -15.40 -10.13
C GLN A 244 13.94 -15.36 -10.42
N ILE A 245 13.58 -14.98 -11.65
CA ILE A 245 12.19 -14.94 -12.13
C ILE A 245 11.52 -16.31 -12.05
N ALA A 246 12.26 -17.39 -12.34
CA ALA A 246 11.74 -18.75 -12.27
C ALA A 246 11.29 -19.15 -10.85
N GLU A 247 12.08 -18.78 -9.83
CA GLU A 247 11.73 -19.05 -8.43
C GLU A 247 10.52 -18.22 -7.98
N ARG A 248 10.43 -16.96 -8.44
CA ARG A 248 9.26 -16.11 -8.22
C ARG A 248 7.99 -16.76 -8.78
N GLU A 249 8.04 -17.23 -10.01
CA GLU A 249 6.90 -17.85 -10.70
C GLU A 249 6.49 -19.18 -10.06
N ARG A 250 7.49 -19.98 -9.63
CA ARG A 250 7.26 -21.21 -8.88
C ARG A 250 6.48 -20.96 -7.59
N ARG A 251 6.85 -19.94 -6.81
CA ARG A 251 6.16 -19.59 -5.55
C ARG A 251 4.74 -19.09 -5.81
N ILE A 252 4.53 -18.28 -6.84
CA ILE A 252 3.19 -17.82 -7.24
C ILE A 252 2.31 -19.01 -7.63
N THR A 253 2.83 -19.89 -8.48
CA THR A 253 2.13 -21.11 -8.92
C THR A 253 1.78 -22.01 -7.74
N LEU A 254 2.72 -22.19 -6.80
CA LEU A 254 2.51 -22.97 -5.59
C LEU A 254 1.38 -22.39 -4.73
N PHE A 255 1.32 -21.07 -4.55
CA PHE A 255 0.25 -20.41 -3.79
C PHE A 255 -1.12 -20.51 -4.46
N GLN A 256 -1.15 -20.46 -5.80
CA GLN A 256 -2.39 -20.55 -6.58
C GLN A 256 -2.99 -21.96 -6.57
N ASN A 257 -2.16 -23.00 -6.55
CA ASN A 257 -2.60 -24.38 -6.74
C ASN A 257 -2.68 -25.22 -5.46
N ASP A 258 -1.97 -24.87 -4.38
CA ASP A 258 -1.93 -25.66 -3.15
C ASP A 258 -3.00 -25.22 -2.14
N ASP A 259 -4.00 -26.08 -1.92
CA ASP A 259 -5.11 -25.82 -1.00
C ASP A 259 -4.71 -25.70 0.47
N ARG A 260 -3.49 -26.13 0.83
CA ARG A 260 -2.96 -25.98 2.21
C ARG A 260 -2.74 -24.52 2.59
N TYR A 261 -2.72 -23.59 1.63
CA TYR A 261 -2.73 -22.15 1.90
C TYR A 261 -4.14 -21.57 2.12
N SER A 262 -5.19 -22.35 1.80
CA SER A 262 -6.59 -21.96 1.99
C SER A 262 -7.20 -22.60 3.24
N ARG A 263 -6.80 -23.82 3.61
CA ARG A 263 -7.47 -24.64 4.64
C ARG A 263 -6.53 -25.00 5.78
N LEU A 264 -7.08 -24.97 7.00
CA LEU A 264 -6.46 -25.60 8.17
C LEU A 264 -6.30 -27.12 7.93
N PRO A 265 -5.21 -27.74 8.43
CA PRO A 265 -5.08 -29.19 8.45
C PRO A 265 -6.32 -29.84 9.11
N PRO A 266 -6.76 -31.03 8.63
CA PRO A 266 -7.93 -31.71 9.18
C PRO A 266 -7.86 -31.97 10.69
N ASP A 267 -6.65 -32.03 11.26
CA ASP A 267 -6.40 -32.37 12.67
C ASP A 267 -6.31 -31.16 13.63
N HIS A 268 -6.63 -29.94 13.20
CA HIS A 268 -6.51 -28.77 14.07
C HIS A 268 -7.65 -28.73 15.14
N PRO A 269 -7.32 -28.57 16.44
CA PRO A 269 -8.31 -28.62 17.53
C PRO A 269 -9.43 -27.56 17.48
N GLY A 270 -9.28 -26.51 16.65
CA GLY A 270 -10.28 -25.45 16.47
C GLY A 270 -11.43 -25.81 15.52
N ARG A 271 -11.34 -26.95 14.81
CA ARG A 271 -12.34 -27.37 13.82
C ARG A 271 -13.67 -27.84 14.44
N ARG A 272 -13.69 -28.18 15.74
CA ARG A 272 -14.88 -28.74 16.41
C ARG A 272 -15.77 -27.71 17.12
N SER A 273 -15.41 -26.43 17.11
CA SER A 273 -16.07 -25.43 17.99
C SER A 273 -17.34 -24.79 17.42
N TRP A 274 -17.73 -25.02 16.16
CA TRP A 274 -18.78 -24.20 15.53
C TRP A 274 -19.95 -24.97 14.88
N HIS A 275 -19.99 -26.31 14.94
CA HIS A 275 -21.18 -27.06 14.52
C HIS A 275 -22.37 -26.95 15.49
N HIS A 276 -22.27 -26.16 16.57
CA HIS A 276 -23.31 -26.04 17.58
C HIS A 276 -23.96 -24.65 17.71
N LEU A 277 -23.61 -23.67 16.86
CA LEU A 277 -24.15 -22.31 16.93
C LEU A 277 -25.04 -21.88 15.75
N ASP A 278 -25.35 -22.79 14.81
CA ASP A 278 -26.33 -22.57 13.72
C ASP A 278 -27.79 -22.79 14.16
N CYS A 279 -28.20 -22.18 15.29
CA CYS A 279 -29.60 -22.15 15.73
C CYS A 279 -29.98 -20.79 16.33
N CYS A 280 -29.83 -19.71 15.56
CA CYS A 280 -30.59 -18.48 15.80
C CYS A 280 -31.06 -17.92 14.46
N LYS A 281 -32.22 -18.41 14.00
CA LYS A 281 -33.03 -17.69 13.00
C LYS A 281 -33.46 -16.35 13.60
N PRO A 282 -33.47 -15.24 12.84
CA PRO A 282 -34.09 -14.02 13.30
C PRO A 282 -35.62 -14.20 13.24
N SER A 283 -36.25 -14.24 14.42
CA SER A 283 -37.70 -14.04 14.52
C SER A 283 -37.99 -12.59 14.17
N ARG A 284 -38.84 -12.41 13.15
CA ARG A 284 -39.66 -11.20 13.05
C ARG A 284 -40.54 -11.16 14.29
N ASP A 285 -40.64 -10.00 14.93
CA ASP A 285 -41.88 -9.38 15.39
C ASP A 285 -41.59 -8.09 16.17
N LEU A 286 -42.51 -7.12 15.97
CA LEU A 286 -42.61 -5.73 16.44
C LEU A 286 -41.92 -4.67 15.59
#